data_AF-A0A9W5Y1N2-F1
#
_entry.id   AF-A0A9W5Y1N2-F1
#
_cell.length_a   1.000
_cell.length_b   1.000
_cell.length_c   1.000
_cell.angle_alpha   90.00
_cell.angle_beta   90.00
_cell.angle_gamma   90.00
#
_symmetry.space_group_name_H-M   'P 1'
#
loop_
_entity.id
_entity.type
_entity.pdbx_description
1 polymer ?
#
loop_
_entity_poly.entity_id
_entity_poly.type
_entity_poly.pdbx_seq_one_letter_code
_entity_poly.pdbx_strand_id
1 'polypeptide(L)'
;MITGNIDGIKKLLLERLEALYELNIDNSSIFSYELVSEMNDISRIIKKELCVVINRRGKITDISIGNLNNAEIPYIDGATKRLSGYRVIHTHPSGDSTLSSMDTSALMELKLDAMVAIGVNENIENIKVNIALCDINDNNLSFKELRSLTLSSALHLNLREKISYVEKIITDIKQQDDDIERAILFGNDSEESLEELCGLAEACDVVPVFKVFQKKNKINTAYYAGQGKIEELSYLKQIKNANVVIFDDELSGSQLRNLEETLKCKVIDRTTLILDIFARRAKSKEGMLQVELAMLNHKIPRLRNANANLSRIRGGVGSKGPGEKKLETDRRHIERRIEEIRNELNRASEQRSIQKVKRNKSSISQVAIVGYTNAGKSTLRNKLCEISASNKIDKDGVLEADMLFATLDTTVRAVTLSDNRRIALSDTVGFISKLPHDLVEAFKSTLEEVIDADLLLHTIDASNEEVINQIKSVNSVLEELDALDKNTIVVLNKVDKASEENLNKVREFLKKQKTIEVSAVKEINLSLLLDYIGKEIPVKLMEKQFIIPYTEQKFVSMLHDNSKILHEDHLEEGTKIKALVHEEIYKKCLDFEVLAKS
;
A
#
# COMPACT_ATOMS: atom_id res chain seq x y z
N MET A 1 17.09 41.65 22.58
CA MET A 1 18.22 42.40 21.96
C MET A 1 17.75 42.73 20.57
N ILE A 2 17.84 44.00 20.15
CA ILE A 2 17.36 44.43 18.83
C ILE A 2 18.26 43.80 17.75
N THR A 3 17.68 43.38 16.63
CA THR A 3 18.38 42.74 15.50
C THR A 3 18.39 43.64 14.25
N GLY A 4 19.21 43.31 13.26
CA GLY A 4 19.28 44.04 11.97
C GLY A 4 20.28 45.20 11.91
N ASN A 5 19.99 46.23 11.10
CA ASN A 5 20.92 47.31 10.76
C ASN A 5 20.92 48.44 11.81
N ILE A 6 21.64 48.19 12.90
CA ILE A 6 21.76 49.06 14.08
C ILE A 6 22.85 50.13 13.90
N ASP A 7 23.71 49.98 12.91
CA ASP A 7 24.83 50.89 12.66
C ASP A 7 24.35 52.33 12.40
N GLY A 8 24.98 53.27 13.12
CA GLY A 8 24.71 54.71 13.02
C GLY A 8 23.47 55.19 13.79
N ILE A 9 22.77 54.32 14.54
CA ILE A 9 21.60 54.70 15.32
C ILE A 9 22.00 55.20 16.71
N LYS A 10 21.43 56.33 17.13
CA LYS A 10 21.69 56.92 18.46
C LYS A 10 21.25 55.97 19.57
N LYS A 11 22.09 55.81 20.59
CA LYS A 11 21.82 54.94 21.76
C LYS A 11 20.45 55.19 22.40
N LEU A 12 20.04 56.46 22.54
CA LEU A 12 18.73 56.84 23.07
C LEU A 12 17.54 56.24 22.30
N LEU A 13 17.66 56.07 20.97
CA LEU A 13 16.61 55.46 20.15
C LEU A 13 16.58 53.95 20.32
N LEU A 14 17.73 53.31 20.52
CA LEU A 14 17.81 51.89 20.81
C LEU A 14 17.21 51.58 22.19
N GLU A 15 17.49 52.41 23.20
CA GLU A 15 16.88 52.28 24.53
C GLU A 15 15.35 52.42 24.48
N ARG A 16 14.81 53.32 23.64
CA ARG A 16 13.36 53.43 23.40
C ARG A 16 12.78 52.18 22.74
N LEU A 17 13.45 51.61 21.73
CA LEU A 17 13.03 50.36 21.10
C LEU A 17 13.09 49.19 22.09
N GLU A 18 14.11 49.12 22.95
CA GLU A 18 14.21 48.10 23.99
C GLU A 18 13.06 48.18 25.01
N ALA A 19 12.64 49.41 25.37
CA ALA A 19 11.50 49.61 26.26
C ALA A 19 10.18 49.05 25.69
N LEU A 20 10.05 48.91 24.37
CA LEU A 20 8.85 48.32 23.76
C LEU A 20 8.65 46.85 24.17
N TYR A 21 9.71 46.09 24.50
CA TYR A 21 9.55 44.71 24.98
C TYR A 21 8.74 44.61 26.30
N GLU A 22 8.67 45.69 27.07
CA GLU A 22 7.90 45.73 28.31
C GLU A 22 6.39 45.89 28.08
N LEU A 23 6.00 46.39 26.90
CA LEU A 23 4.59 46.56 26.54
C LEU A 23 3.84 45.23 26.60
N ASN A 24 2.55 45.32 26.92
CA ASN A 24 1.64 44.20 26.89
C ASN A 24 0.42 44.59 26.07
N ILE A 25 0.28 43.98 24.90
CA ILE A 25 -0.77 44.31 23.95
C ILE A 25 -1.96 43.38 24.22
N ASP A 26 -3.18 43.88 24.08
CA ASP A 26 -4.35 43.01 24.21
C ASP A 26 -4.30 41.86 23.19
N ASN A 27 -4.69 40.66 23.63
CA ASN A 27 -4.60 39.44 22.83
C ASN A 27 -5.57 39.45 21.63
N SER A 28 -6.64 40.25 21.69
CA SER A 28 -7.61 40.41 20.61
C SER A 28 -7.26 41.53 19.62
N SER A 29 -6.48 42.52 20.06
CA SER A 29 -6.02 43.64 19.21
C SER A 29 -4.80 43.26 18.37
N ILE A 30 -4.61 43.91 17.22
CA ILE A 30 -3.43 43.72 16.36
C ILE A 30 -2.18 44.35 16.99
N PHE A 31 -2.32 45.57 17.50
CA PHE A 31 -1.28 46.35 18.17
C PHE A 31 -1.92 47.34 19.14
N SER A 32 -1.11 47.98 19.99
CA SER A 32 -1.55 49.10 20.81
C SER A 32 -1.18 50.44 20.17
N TYR A 33 -1.82 51.53 20.62
CA TYR A 33 -1.51 52.87 20.14
C TYR A 33 -0.08 53.27 20.48
N GLU A 34 0.37 52.94 21.70
CA GLU A 34 1.71 53.23 22.21
C GLU A 34 2.79 52.60 21.33
N LEU A 35 2.59 51.33 20.92
CA LEU A 35 3.52 50.66 20.01
C LEU A 35 3.62 51.39 18.67
N VAL A 36 2.49 51.69 18.04
CA VAL A 36 2.49 52.35 16.72
C VAL A 36 3.06 53.75 16.79
N SER A 37 2.76 54.50 17.85
CA SER A 37 3.30 55.84 18.07
C SER A 37 4.83 55.82 18.14
N GLU A 38 5.39 54.94 18.96
CA GLU A 38 6.85 54.82 19.09
C GLU A 38 7.51 54.31 17.81
N MET A 39 6.91 53.31 17.15
CA MET A 39 7.40 52.81 15.86
C MET A 39 7.39 53.91 14.79
N ASN A 40 6.31 54.69 14.68
CA ASN A 40 6.21 55.81 13.75
C ASN A 40 7.32 56.84 14.01
N ASP A 41 7.45 57.29 15.25
CA ASP A 41 8.41 58.33 15.61
C ASP A 41 9.86 57.90 15.37
N ILE A 42 10.21 56.68 15.80
CA ILE A 42 11.57 56.18 15.66
C ILE A 42 11.89 55.94 14.18
N SER A 43 10.97 55.32 13.42
CA SER A 43 11.15 55.07 11.99
C SER A 43 11.33 56.37 11.18
N ARG A 44 10.63 57.45 11.54
CA ARG A 44 10.86 58.80 10.95
C ARG A 44 12.26 59.32 11.19
N ILE A 45 12.74 59.19 12.42
CA ILE A 45 14.05 59.73 12.83
C ILE A 45 15.17 58.96 12.15
N ILE A 46 15.10 57.63 12.12
CA ILE A 46 16.16 56.79 11.56
C ILE A 46 16.04 56.61 10.04
N LYS A 47 14.87 56.92 9.44
CA LYS A 47 14.54 56.70 8.03
C LYS A 47 14.79 55.26 7.56
N LYS A 48 14.55 54.29 8.45
CA LYS A 48 14.64 52.85 8.21
C LYS A 48 13.35 52.18 8.66
N GLU A 49 13.04 51.06 8.03
CA GLU A 49 11.94 50.18 8.43
C GLU A 49 12.22 49.61 9.83
N LEU A 50 11.16 49.50 10.63
CA LEU A 50 11.16 48.81 11.90
C LEU A 50 10.20 47.64 11.77
N CYS A 51 10.59 46.46 12.21
CA CYS A 51 9.74 45.28 12.25
C CYS A 51 9.63 44.76 13.68
N VAL A 52 8.41 44.44 14.10
CA VAL A 52 8.07 44.00 15.46
C VAL A 52 7.23 42.74 15.36
N VAL A 53 7.66 41.70 16.10
CA VAL A 53 6.98 40.40 16.17
C VAL A 53 6.29 40.27 17.51
N ILE A 54 5.00 39.95 17.50
CA ILE A 54 4.17 39.81 18.71
C ILE A 54 3.54 38.42 18.73
N ASN A 55 3.54 37.78 19.89
CA ASN A 55 2.88 36.49 20.09
C ASN A 55 1.41 36.64 20.56
N ARG A 56 0.65 35.54 20.57
CA ARG A 56 -0.76 35.51 21.05
C ARG A 56 -0.98 35.92 22.52
N ARG A 57 0.07 36.00 23.33
CA ARG A 57 -0.02 36.51 24.71
C ARG A 57 0.16 38.04 24.78
N GLY A 58 0.26 38.71 23.64
CA GLY A 58 0.44 40.16 23.58
C GLY A 58 1.86 40.63 23.84
N LYS A 59 2.83 39.70 23.91
CA LYS A 59 4.23 40.00 24.18
C LYS A 59 5.02 40.15 22.90
N ILE A 60 5.82 41.22 22.85
CA ILE A 60 6.78 41.44 21.77
C ILE A 60 7.94 40.47 21.97
N THR A 61 8.23 39.66 20.96
CA THR A 61 9.26 38.62 21.01
C THR A 61 10.51 39.03 20.25
N ASP A 62 10.37 39.85 19.21
CA ASP A 62 11.51 40.35 18.45
C ASP A 62 11.25 41.76 17.89
N ILE A 63 12.32 42.54 17.76
CA ILE A 63 12.33 43.86 17.16
C ILE A 63 13.57 43.95 16.26
N SER A 64 13.37 44.22 14.98
CA SER A 64 14.44 44.35 14.00
C SER A 64 14.38 45.67 13.24
N ILE A 65 15.55 46.14 12.81
CA ILE A 65 15.72 47.37 12.03
C ILE A 65 16.17 47.02 10.61
N GLY A 66 15.43 47.47 9.61
CA GLY A 66 15.61 47.13 8.19
C GLY A 66 14.62 46.07 7.71
N ASN A 67 15.00 45.32 6.68
CA ASN A 67 14.09 44.40 5.99
C ASN A 67 13.61 43.23 6.88
N LEU A 68 12.42 42.73 6.54
CA LEU A 68 11.72 41.63 7.20
C LEU A 68 12.55 40.33 7.34
N ASN A 69 13.50 40.08 6.42
CA ASN A 69 14.41 38.92 6.45
C ASN A 69 15.31 38.87 7.70
N ASN A 70 15.46 39.97 8.43
CA ASN A 70 16.30 40.06 9.62
C ASN A 70 15.55 39.78 10.92
N ALA A 71 14.22 39.63 10.87
CA ALA A 71 13.41 39.32 12.05
C ALA A 71 13.46 37.82 12.36
N GLU A 72 13.73 37.45 13.61
CA GLU A 72 13.68 36.06 14.04
C GLU A 72 12.24 35.65 14.35
N ILE A 73 11.57 35.04 13.36
CA ILE A 73 10.25 34.45 13.55
C ILE A 73 10.43 32.96 13.90
N PRO A 74 9.96 32.50 15.07
CA PRO A 74 10.04 31.08 15.42
C PRO A 74 9.33 30.22 14.38
N TYR A 75 10.09 29.38 13.68
CA TYR A 75 9.53 28.45 12.70
C TYR A 75 8.65 27.40 13.40
N ILE A 76 7.39 27.33 13.00
CA ILE A 76 6.47 26.30 13.46
C ILE A 76 6.31 25.28 12.35
N ASP A 77 6.48 24.00 12.71
CA ASP A 77 6.40 22.88 11.78
C ASP A 77 5.11 22.97 10.94
N GLY A 78 5.25 22.90 9.60
CA GLY A 78 4.14 23.04 8.65
C GLY A 78 3.02 22.00 8.85
N ALA A 79 3.32 20.93 9.60
CA ALA A 79 2.39 19.90 10.04
C ALA A 79 1.34 20.38 11.07
N THR A 80 1.55 21.51 11.75
CA THR A 80 0.61 21.99 12.78
C THR A 80 -0.77 22.34 12.21
N LYS A 81 -1.81 22.07 13.01
CA LYS A 81 -3.25 22.32 12.69
C LYS A 81 -3.68 23.76 12.98
N ARG A 82 -2.73 24.69 13.09
CA ARG A 82 -2.94 26.05 13.63
C ARG A 82 -2.09 27.06 12.88
N LEU A 83 -2.47 28.33 12.97
CA LEU A 83 -1.58 29.43 12.58
C LEU A 83 -0.42 29.50 13.58
N SER A 84 0.67 30.15 13.18
CA SER A 84 1.91 30.23 13.96
C SER A 84 1.72 30.91 15.33
N GLY A 85 0.68 31.72 15.50
CA GLY A 85 0.48 32.46 16.73
C GLY A 85 1.38 33.70 16.86
N TYR A 86 1.97 34.12 15.74
CA TYR A 86 2.76 35.34 15.64
C TYR A 86 2.12 36.30 14.65
N ARG A 87 2.14 37.58 14.99
CA ARG A 87 1.81 38.69 14.10
C ARG A 87 3.02 39.57 13.92
N VAL A 88 3.19 40.06 12.69
CA VAL A 88 4.33 40.88 12.31
C VAL A 88 3.83 42.25 11.89
N ILE A 89 4.46 43.29 12.44
CA ILE A 89 4.15 44.68 12.16
C ILE A 89 5.42 45.35 11.70
N HIS A 90 5.38 46.00 10.54
CA HIS A 90 6.50 46.77 10.07
C HIS A 90 6.11 48.16 9.58
N THR A 91 7.06 49.10 9.66
CA THR A 91 6.88 50.47 9.19
C THR A 91 7.49 50.66 7.80
N HIS A 92 6.88 51.53 7.01
CA HIS A 92 7.38 52.00 5.72
C HIS A 92 7.71 53.50 5.84
N PRO A 93 9.00 53.87 5.90
CA PRO A 93 9.43 55.27 6.03
C PRO A 93 9.02 56.18 4.86
N SER A 94 8.68 55.60 3.71
CA SER A 94 8.16 56.32 2.54
C SER A 94 6.75 56.88 2.76
N GLY A 95 6.03 56.38 3.77
CA GLY A 95 4.63 56.74 4.04
C GLY A 95 3.61 55.90 3.28
N ASP A 96 4.03 55.07 2.31
CA ASP A 96 3.15 54.11 1.65
C ASP A 96 3.00 52.86 2.52
N SER A 97 1.77 52.47 2.84
CA SER A 97 1.49 51.30 3.68
C SER A 97 1.19 50.03 2.87
N THR A 98 1.48 50.01 1.57
CA THR A 98 1.20 48.84 0.72
C THR A 98 2.05 47.63 1.12
N LEU A 99 1.39 46.47 1.23
CA LEU A 99 2.07 45.20 1.47
C LEU A 99 2.68 44.68 0.16
N SER A 100 3.94 44.27 0.22
CA SER A 100 4.64 43.70 -0.92
C SER A 100 4.25 42.23 -1.17
N SER A 101 4.63 41.70 -2.33
CA SER A 101 4.50 40.27 -2.61
C SER A 101 5.31 39.41 -1.64
N MET A 102 6.42 39.93 -1.12
CA MET A 102 7.23 39.24 -0.11
C MET A 102 6.47 39.14 1.22
N ASP A 103 5.77 40.21 1.64
CA ASP A 103 5.02 40.22 2.90
C ASP A 103 3.86 39.23 2.88
N THR A 104 3.13 39.19 1.77
CA THR A 104 2.01 38.26 1.57
C THR A 104 2.47 36.82 1.41
N SER A 105 3.63 36.58 0.77
CA SER A 105 4.23 35.24 0.72
C SER A 105 4.68 34.78 2.10
N ALA A 106 5.34 35.65 2.87
CA ALA A 106 5.77 35.36 4.25
C ALA A 106 4.59 35.06 5.18
N LEU A 107 3.48 35.81 5.06
CA LEU A 107 2.22 35.53 5.78
C LEU A 107 1.76 34.09 5.54
N MET A 108 1.78 33.64 4.29
CA MET A 108 1.28 32.32 3.90
C MET A 108 2.24 31.19 4.27
N GLU A 109 3.54 31.35 3.98
CA GLU A 109 4.57 30.34 4.23
C GLU A 109 4.77 30.09 5.73
N LEU A 110 4.83 31.18 6.51
CA LEU A 110 4.99 31.11 7.97
C LEU A 110 3.65 30.98 8.71
N LYS A 111 2.52 31.01 7.99
CA LYS A 111 1.16 30.97 8.55
C LYS A 111 0.98 31.99 9.67
N LEU A 112 1.34 33.25 9.44
CA LEU A 112 1.23 34.30 10.46
C LEU A 112 -0.24 34.60 10.79
N ASP A 113 -0.50 34.96 12.05
CA ASP A 113 -1.83 35.41 12.48
C ASP A 113 -2.20 36.73 11.77
N ALA A 114 -1.22 37.60 11.51
CA ALA A 114 -1.36 38.82 10.72
C ALA A 114 -0.01 39.34 10.22
N MET A 115 -0.05 40.02 9.07
CA MET A 115 1.05 40.83 8.54
C MET A 115 0.56 42.27 8.36
N VAL A 116 1.28 43.24 8.91
CA VAL A 116 0.84 44.64 8.98
C VAL A 116 1.94 45.57 8.47
N ALA A 117 1.57 46.48 7.57
CA ALA A 117 2.42 47.57 7.10
C ALA A 117 1.85 48.92 7.55
N ILE A 118 2.70 49.77 8.11
CA ILE A 118 2.36 51.10 8.64
C ILE A 118 3.07 52.17 7.82
N GLY A 119 2.30 52.99 7.11
CA GLY A 119 2.78 54.16 6.37
C GLY A 119 3.08 55.31 7.33
N VAL A 120 4.36 55.53 7.58
CA VAL A 120 4.85 56.51 8.57
C VAL A 120 4.43 57.94 8.20
N ASN A 121 3.97 58.73 9.18
CA ASN A 121 3.49 60.10 8.96
C ASN A 121 3.86 61.06 10.10
N GLU A 122 3.94 62.36 9.78
CA GLU A 122 4.18 63.40 10.78
C GLU A 122 3.03 63.58 11.76
N ASN A 123 1.80 63.53 11.24
CA ASN A 123 0.61 63.46 12.07
C ASN A 123 0.17 62.00 12.17
N ILE A 124 0.25 61.44 13.37
CA ILE A 124 -0.09 60.05 13.65
C ILE A 124 -1.53 59.69 13.26
N GLU A 125 -2.45 60.65 13.30
CA GLU A 125 -3.85 60.45 12.87
C GLU A 125 -3.99 60.22 11.36
N ASN A 126 -3.01 60.67 10.57
CA ASN A 126 -2.97 60.53 9.12
C ASN A 126 -2.23 59.26 8.66
N ILE A 127 -1.74 58.43 9.58
CA ILE A 127 -1.11 57.16 9.25
C ILE A 127 -2.11 56.26 8.53
N LYS A 128 -1.61 55.59 7.49
CA LYS A 128 -2.33 54.52 6.79
C LYS A 128 -1.77 53.17 7.21
N VAL A 129 -2.67 52.21 7.38
CA VAL A 129 -2.32 50.85 7.78
C VAL A 129 -2.94 49.89 6.78
N ASN A 130 -2.11 48.97 6.26
CA ASN A 130 -2.62 47.78 5.57
C ASN A 130 -2.37 46.55 6.43
N ILE A 131 -3.34 45.64 6.42
CA ILE A 131 -3.32 44.41 7.22
C ILE A 131 -3.68 43.25 6.31
N ALA A 132 -2.80 42.27 6.17
CA ALA A 132 -3.10 40.99 5.56
C ALA A 132 -3.30 39.93 6.65
N LEU A 133 -4.36 39.14 6.50
CA LEU A 133 -4.74 38.06 7.40
C LEU A 133 -4.88 36.78 6.56
N CYS A 134 -4.48 35.64 7.12
CA CYS A 134 -4.82 34.35 6.52
C CYS A 134 -6.36 34.25 6.41
N ASP A 135 -6.84 33.71 5.31
CA ASP A 135 -8.26 33.47 5.01
C ASP A 135 -8.41 32.14 4.26
N ILE A 136 -9.62 31.76 3.90
CA ILE A 136 -9.90 30.51 3.19
C ILE A 136 -10.82 30.77 2.01
N ASN A 137 -10.36 30.37 0.82
CA ASN A 137 -11.15 30.38 -0.41
C ASN A 137 -11.10 28.98 -1.03
N ASP A 138 -12.26 28.43 -1.42
CA ASP A 138 -12.38 27.12 -2.06
C ASP A 138 -11.62 25.99 -1.32
N ASN A 139 -11.75 25.94 0.01
CA ASN A 139 -11.03 25.00 0.88
C ASN A 139 -9.49 25.05 0.80
N ASN A 140 -8.93 26.13 0.26
CA ASN A 140 -7.48 26.38 0.28
C ASN A 140 -7.17 27.60 1.15
N LEU A 141 -6.01 27.53 1.84
CA LEU A 141 -5.49 28.68 2.57
C LEU A 141 -5.21 29.80 1.55
N SER A 142 -5.79 30.97 1.79
CA SER A 142 -5.58 32.19 1.04
C SER A 142 -5.27 33.32 2.03
N PHE A 143 -5.25 34.56 1.56
CA PHE A 143 -5.18 35.71 2.45
C PHE A 143 -6.18 36.78 2.02
N LYS A 144 -6.56 37.61 2.99
CA LYS A 144 -7.39 38.78 2.79
C LYS A 144 -6.64 40.01 3.26
N GLU A 145 -6.53 40.99 2.37
CA GLU A 145 -5.89 42.27 2.65
C GLU A 145 -6.94 43.36 2.92
N LEU A 146 -6.79 44.05 4.05
CA LEU A 146 -7.51 45.28 4.39
C LEU A 146 -6.59 46.46 4.09
N ARG A 147 -6.98 47.31 3.14
CA ARG A 147 -6.12 48.39 2.62
C ARG A 147 -6.53 49.76 3.12
N SER A 148 -5.53 50.64 3.31
CA SER A 148 -5.71 52.08 3.59
C SER A 148 -6.58 52.39 4.82
N LEU A 149 -6.48 51.57 5.85
CA LEU A 149 -7.19 51.78 7.11
C LEU A 149 -6.62 53.01 7.84
N THR A 150 -7.49 53.73 8.55
CA THR A 150 -7.03 54.71 9.55
C THR A 150 -6.50 53.98 10.77
N LEU A 151 -5.63 54.65 11.55
CA LEU A 151 -5.13 54.09 12.80
C LEU A 151 -6.24 53.68 13.77
N SER A 152 -7.29 54.50 13.89
CA SER A 152 -8.45 54.20 14.74
C SER A 152 -9.18 52.93 14.30
N SER A 153 -9.45 52.76 13.00
CA SER A 153 -10.08 51.54 12.48
C SER A 153 -9.21 50.30 12.69
N ALA A 154 -7.90 50.44 12.53
CA ALA A 154 -6.97 49.32 12.73
C ALA A 154 -6.86 48.88 14.20
N LEU A 155 -6.89 49.81 15.16
CA LEU A 155 -6.86 49.52 16.60
C LEU A 155 -8.11 48.75 17.08
N HIS A 156 -9.27 49.00 16.47
CA HIS A 156 -10.52 48.35 16.82
C HIS A 156 -10.77 46.99 16.13
N LEU A 157 -9.84 46.53 15.28
CA LEU A 157 -9.97 45.21 14.65
C LEU A 157 -9.73 44.09 15.65
N ASN A 158 -10.74 43.22 15.80
CA ASN A 158 -10.65 42.01 16.61
C ASN A 158 -10.07 40.85 15.76
N LEU A 159 -8.85 40.42 16.09
CA LEU A 159 -8.18 39.28 15.44
C LEU A 159 -8.71 37.93 15.89
N ARG A 160 -9.21 37.82 17.13
CA ARG A 160 -9.46 36.55 17.79
C ARG A 160 -10.52 35.72 17.05
N GLU A 161 -11.57 36.37 16.59
CA GLU A 161 -12.66 35.71 15.84
C GLU A 161 -12.17 35.18 14.49
N LYS A 162 -11.36 35.96 13.76
CA LYS A 162 -10.80 35.56 12.47
C LYS A 162 -9.81 34.41 12.59
N ILE A 163 -8.90 34.46 13.56
CA ILE A 163 -7.96 33.36 13.84
C ILE A 163 -8.74 32.08 14.15
N SER A 164 -9.75 32.17 15.02
CA SER A 164 -10.57 31.01 15.41
C SER A 164 -11.32 30.40 14.23
N TYR A 165 -11.86 31.24 13.34
CA TYR A 165 -12.54 30.81 12.11
C TYR A 165 -11.60 30.05 11.17
N VAL A 166 -10.42 30.63 10.89
CA VAL A 166 -9.42 30.04 9.99
C VAL A 166 -8.87 28.73 10.57
N GLU A 167 -8.52 28.69 11.86
CA GLU A 167 -8.01 27.47 12.50
C GLU A 167 -9.03 26.34 12.54
N LYS A 168 -10.32 26.65 12.74
CA LYS A 168 -11.39 25.64 12.69
C LYS A 168 -11.43 24.96 11.33
N ILE A 169 -11.44 25.74 10.25
CA ILE A 169 -11.52 25.18 8.90
C ILE A 169 -10.19 24.53 8.48
N ILE A 170 -9.02 25.04 8.88
CA ILE A 170 -7.73 24.33 8.68
C ILE A 170 -7.77 22.94 9.33
N THR A 171 -8.41 22.84 10.51
CA THR A 171 -8.57 21.57 11.21
C THR A 171 -9.53 20.64 10.45
N ASP A 172 -10.64 21.18 9.93
CA ASP A 172 -11.66 20.41 9.19
C ASP A 172 -11.13 19.95 7.80
N ILE A 173 -10.40 20.79 7.06
CA ILE A 173 -9.76 20.45 5.78
C ILE A 173 -8.74 19.31 5.98
N LYS A 174 -7.88 19.42 7.00
CA LYS A 174 -6.88 18.37 7.28
C LYS A 174 -7.50 17.08 7.78
N GLN A 175 -8.65 17.11 8.46
CA GLN A 175 -9.36 15.87 8.85
C GLN A 175 -9.89 15.09 7.63
N GLN A 176 -10.32 15.77 6.57
CA GLN A 176 -10.71 15.09 5.32
C GLN A 176 -9.52 14.60 4.50
N ASP A 177 -8.36 15.27 4.57
CA ASP A 177 -7.16 14.89 3.81
C ASP A 177 -6.30 13.80 4.48
N ASP A 178 -6.38 13.64 5.81
CA ASP A 178 -5.62 12.63 6.57
C ASP A 178 -6.17 11.19 6.40
N ASP A 179 -7.41 11.02 5.91
CA ASP A 179 -8.01 9.69 5.70
C ASP A 179 -7.54 9.00 4.40
N ILE A 180 -6.94 9.75 3.46
CA ILE A 180 -6.45 9.20 2.19
C ILE A 180 -4.92 9.12 2.24
N GLU A 181 -4.38 7.91 2.24
CA GLU A 181 -2.93 7.70 2.11
C GLU A 181 -2.51 8.05 0.67
N ARG A 182 -1.68 9.07 0.50
CA ARG A 182 -1.08 9.51 -0.76
C ARG A 182 0.40 9.18 -0.75
N ALA A 183 0.82 8.31 -1.66
CA ALA A 183 2.17 7.76 -1.69
C ALA A 183 3.04 8.32 -2.81
N ILE A 184 4.30 8.62 -2.46
CA ILE A 184 5.39 8.67 -3.44
C ILE A 184 6.02 7.29 -3.50
N LEU A 185 6.14 6.73 -4.70
CA LEU A 185 6.76 5.44 -4.95
C LEU A 185 8.23 5.63 -5.31
N PHE A 186 9.13 4.90 -4.67
CA PHE A 186 10.57 4.95 -4.93
C PHE A 186 11.10 3.57 -5.31
N GLY A 187 11.80 3.47 -6.43
CA GLY A 187 12.37 2.22 -6.93
C GLY A 187 13.67 2.44 -7.70
N ASN A 188 14.49 1.39 -7.78
CA ASN A 188 15.80 1.43 -8.43
C ASN A 188 16.01 0.31 -9.47
N ASP A 189 15.09 -0.64 -9.56
CA ASP A 189 15.23 -1.88 -10.34
C ASP A 189 14.81 -1.67 -11.80
N SER A 190 13.50 -1.63 -12.07
CA SER A 190 12.92 -1.34 -13.38
C SER A 190 11.69 -0.44 -13.27
N GLU A 191 11.31 0.18 -14.39
CA GLU A 191 10.04 0.94 -14.48
C GLU A 191 8.83 0.02 -14.31
N GLU A 192 8.89 -1.21 -14.80
CA GLU A 192 7.83 -2.20 -14.61
C GLU A 192 7.68 -2.62 -13.14
N SER A 193 8.78 -2.75 -12.40
CA SER A 193 8.71 -3.01 -10.95
C SER A 193 8.03 -1.87 -10.20
N LEU A 194 8.26 -0.61 -10.61
CA LEU A 194 7.54 0.56 -10.11
C LEU A 194 6.06 0.60 -10.52
N GLU A 195 5.71 0.06 -11.69
CA GLU A 195 4.32 -0.13 -12.10
C GLU A 195 3.63 -1.20 -11.27
N GLU A 196 4.30 -2.32 -10.99
CA GLU A 196 3.80 -3.34 -10.07
C GLU A 196 3.60 -2.75 -8.67
N LEU A 197 4.57 -1.97 -8.15
CA LEU A 197 4.46 -1.28 -6.87
C LEU A 197 3.28 -0.30 -6.83
N CYS A 198 2.96 0.33 -7.97
CA CYS A 198 1.77 1.17 -8.13
C CYS A 198 0.49 0.37 -7.93
N GLY A 199 0.39 -0.78 -8.60
CA GLY A 199 -0.75 -1.69 -8.42
C GLY A 199 -0.85 -2.25 -7.00
N LEU A 200 0.28 -2.44 -6.31
CA LEU A 200 0.31 -2.87 -4.90
C LEU A 200 -0.22 -1.77 -3.97
N ALA A 201 0.20 -0.53 -4.20
CA ALA A 201 -0.28 0.62 -3.43
C ALA A 201 -1.79 0.81 -3.61
N GLU A 202 -2.28 0.75 -4.85
CA GLU A 202 -3.71 0.86 -5.17
C GLU A 202 -4.53 -0.28 -4.52
N ALA A 203 -4.01 -1.51 -4.49
CA ALA A 203 -4.65 -2.63 -3.81
C ALA A 203 -4.75 -2.44 -2.27
N CYS A 204 -3.99 -1.50 -1.71
CA CYS A 204 -4.01 -1.09 -0.32
C CYS A 204 -4.74 0.26 -0.12
N ASP A 205 -5.59 0.69 -1.05
CA ASP A 205 -6.29 1.99 -0.99
C ASP A 205 -5.32 3.18 -0.79
N VAL A 206 -4.06 3.01 -1.19
CA VAL A 206 -3.05 4.06 -1.16
C VAL A 206 -2.97 4.66 -2.55
N VAL A 207 -3.16 5.97 -2.66
CA VAL A 207 -3.16 6.70 -3.93
C VAL A 207 -1.73 7.04 -4.33
N PRO A 208 -1.15 6.44 -5.37
CA PRO A 208 0.19 6.79 -5.84
C PRO A 208 0.16 8.16 -6.56
N VAL A 209 0.79 9.17 -5.97
CA VAL A 209 0.80 10.55 -6.50
C VAL A 209 2.03 10.87 -7.34
N PHE A 210 3.11 10.11 -7.18
CA PHE A 210 4.35 10.31 -7.93
C PHE A 210 5.24 9.07 -7.91
N LYS A 211 5.97 8.82 -9.00
CA LYS A 211 6.96 7.74 -9.12
C LYS A 211 8.36 8.32 -9.24
N VAL A 212 9.29 7.78 -8.48
CA VAL A 212 10.69 8.20 -8.44
C VAL A 212 11.56 6.99 -8.76
N PHE A 213 12.12 7.00 -9.96
CA PHE A 213 13.07 5.98 -10.39
C PHE A 213 14.51 6.47 -10.23
N GLN A 214 15.38 5.63 -9.65
CA GLN A 214 16.81 5.91 -9.56
C GLN A 214 17.65 4.68 -9.90
N LYS A 215 18.22 4.67 -11.10
CA LYS A 215 19.21 3.66 -11.51
C LYS A 215 20.54 3.92 -10.78
N LYS A 216 20.91 3.10 -9.78
CA LYS A 216 22.18 3.26 -9.05
C LYS A 216 22.81 1.92 -8.68
N ASN A 217 24.12 1.77 -8.94
CA ASN A 217 24.85 0.50 -8.72
C ASN A 217 25.10 0.13 -7.25
N LYS A 218 24.88 1.02 -6.28
CA LYS A 218 25.12 0.73 -4.85
C LYS A 218 24.15 1.48 -3.94
N ILE A 219 23.46 0.72 -3.10
CA ILE A 219 22.49 1.18 -2.10
C ILE A 219 23.23 1.88 -0.94
N ASN A 220 22.68 2.98 -0.43
CA ASN A 220 23.20 3.65 0.76
C ASN A 220 22.77 2.89 2.02
N THR A 221 23.72 2.52 2.87
CA THR A 221 23.45 1.77 4.11
C THR A 221 22.59 2.54 5.12
N ALA A 222 22.61 3.87 5.09
CA ALA A 222 21.88 4.72 6.03
C ALA A 222 20.48 5.12 5.54
N TYR A 223 20.31 5.41 4.24
CA TYR A 223 19.07 6.00 3.70
C TYR A 223 18.47 5.25 2.52
N TYR A 224 19.05 4.12 2.11
CA TYR A 224 18.72 3.40 0.87
C TYR A 224 19.11 4.19 -0.40
N ALA A 225 18.65 5.44 -0.51
CA ALA A 225 19.01 6.41 -1.54
C ALA A 225 20.13 7.37 -1.07
N GLY A 226 20.65 8.19 -2.00
CA GLY A 226 21.61 9.25 -1.68
C GLY A 226 20.94 10.46 -1.01
N GLN A 227 21.69 11.22 -0.20
CA GLN A 227 21.16 12.34 0.58
C GLN A 227 20.40 13.38 -0.27
N GLY A 228 20.95 13.80 -1.41
CA GLY A 228 20.24 14.73 -2.32
C GLY A 228 18.92 14.18 -2.86
N LYS A 229 18.78 12.85 -2.96
CA LYS A 229 17.51 12.22 -3.36
C LYS A 229 16.50 12.22 -2.21
N ILE A 230 16.96 12.12 -0.97
CA ILE A 230 16.09 12.25 0.21
C ILE A 230 15.57 13.69 0.33
N GLU A 231 16.42 14.68 0.06
CA GLU A 231 16.02 16.09 0.00
C GLU A 231 14.98 16.33 -1.11
N GLU A 232 15.21 15.75 -2.29
CA GLU A 232 14.24 15.78 -3.40
C GLU A 232 12.91 15.12 -3.02
N LEU A 233 12.93 13.95 -2.34
CA LEU A 233 11.73 13.29 -1.85
C LEU A 233 10.98 14.16 -0.83
N SER A 234 11.70 14.84 0.08
CA SER A 234 11.08 15.76 1.03
C SER A 234 10.40 16.94 0.34
N TYR A 235 10.99 17.47 -0.74
CA TYR A 235 10.39 18.52 -1.54
C TYR A 235 9.17 18.04 -2.34
N LEU A 236 9.28 16.89 -3.00
CA LEU A 236 8.18 16.27 -3.75
C LEU A 236 7.00 15.93 -2.83
N LYS A 237 7.28 15.46 -1.61
CA LYS A 237 6.27 15.21 -0.58
C LYS A 237 5.43 16.45 -0.30
N GLN A 238 6.07 17.62 -0.16
CA GLN A 238 5.38 18.89 0.08
C GLN A 238 4.54 19.33 -1.12
N ILE A 239 5.09 19.22 -2.34
CA ILE A 239 4.36 19.61 -3.57
C ILE A 239 3.14 18.71 -3.81
N LYS A 240 3.31 17.41 -3.59
CA LYS A 240 2.31 16.39 -3.94
C LYS A 240 1.38 16.05 -2.79
N ASN A 241 1.51 16.73 -1.65
CA ASN A 241 0.78 16.44 -0.41
C ASN A 241 0.81 14.95 -0.05
N ALA A 242 1.98 14.32 -0.20
CA ALA A 242 2.16 12.91 0.13
C ALA A 242 2.37 12.74 1.63
N ASN A 243 1.68 11.78 2.24
CA ASN A 243 1.80 11.42 3.65
C ASN A 243 2.48 10.05 3.86
N VAL A 244 2.75 9.32 2.78
CA VAL A 244 3.46 8.04 2.77
C VAL A 244 4.56 8.05 1.69
N VAL A 245 5.69 7.40 1.97
CA VAL A 245 6.69 7.06 0.95
C VAL A 245 6.87 5.54 0.94
N ILE A 246 6.68 4.94 -0.23
CA ILE A 246 6.77 3.48 -0.43
C ILE A 246 8.05 3.17 -1.21
N PHE A 247 8.90 2.32 -0.63
CA PHE A 247 10.12 1.82 -1.26
C PHE A 247 9.87 0.44 -1.87
N ASP A 248 10.35 0.22 -3.09
CA ASP A 248 10.18 -1.04 -3.83
C ASP A 248 10.97 -2.22 -3.24
N ASP A 249 11.96 -1.98 -2.40
CA ASP A 249 12.74 -3.05 -1.79
C ASP A 249 12.62 -3.05 -0.28
N GLU A 250 12.95 -4.19 0.33
CA GLU A 250 12.99 -4.33 1.77
C GLU A 250 14.02 -3.38 2.40
N LEU A 251 13.58 -2.58 3.37
CA LEU A 251 14.43 -1.64 4.08
C LEU A 251 14.94 -2.26 5.38
N SER A 252 16.23 -2.09 5.70
CA SER A 252 16.71 -2.41 7.04
C SER A 252 16.04 -1.53 8.10
N GLY A 253 15.90 -2.03 9.33
CA GLY A 253 15.30 -1.25 10.43
C GLY A 253 15.99 0.10 10.70
N SER A 254 17.30 0.22 10.43
CA SER A 254 18.02 1.50 10.50
C SER A 254 17.66 2.44 9.36
N GLN A 255 17.52 1.93 8.12
CA GLN A 255 17.13 2.75 6.98
C GLN A 255 15.71 3.30 7.17
N LEU A 256 14.77 2.43 7.56
CA LEU A 256 13.38 2.83 7.80
C LEU A 256 13.30 3.96 8.84
N ARG A 257 13.96 3.79 9.98
CA ARG A 257 14.00 4.82 11.03
C ARG A 257 14.62 6.14 10.54
N ASN A 258 15.77 6.08 9.89
CA ASN A 258 16.45 7.28 9.38
C ASN A 258 15.59 8.03 8.34
N LEU A 259 14.90 7.28 7.48
CA LEU A 259 13.99 7.81 6.48
C LEU A 259 12.77 8.46 7.13
N GLU A 260 12.14 7.81 8.11
CA GLU A 260 11.01 8.37 8.87
C GLU A 260 11.41 9.66 9.62
N GLU A 261 12.56 9.67 10.27
CA GLU A 261 13.09 10.85 10.99
C GLU A 261 13.37 12.01 10.03
N THR A 262 13.87 11.73 8.82
CA THR A 262 14.27 12.76 7.85
C THR A 262 13.08 13.27 7.02
N LEU A 263 12.24 12.36 6.51
CA LEU A 263 11.09 12.70 5.67
C LEU A 263 9.88 13.15 6.49
N LYS A 264 9.86 12.87 7.81
CA LYS A 264 8.76 13.18 8.73
C LYS A 264 7.40 12.67 8.21
N CYS A 265 7.36 11.44 7.71
CA CYS A 265 6.14 10.76 7.27
C CYS A 265 6.29 9.25 7.44
N LYS A 266 5.18 8.52 7.25
CA LYS A 266 5.18 7.06 7.24
C LYS A 266 6.03 6.57 6.07
N VAL A 267 6.95 5.65 6.34
CA VAL A 267 7.78 4.99 5.32
C VAL A 267 7.44 3.52 5.34
N ILE A 268 7.08 2.99 4.17
CA ILE A 268 6.68 1.60 3.98
C ILE A 268 7.64 0.98 2.98
N ASP A 269 8.08 -0.25 3.22
CA ASP A 269 8.79 -1.06 2.22
C ASP A 269 7.84 -2.04 1.53
N ARG A 270 8.28 -2.58 0.40
CA ARG A 270 7.50 -3.52 -0.40
C ARG A 270 6.97 -4.69 0.42
N THR A 271 7.80 -5.28 1.28
CA THR A 271 7.40 -6.37 2.18
C THR A 271 6.23 -5.98 3.08
N THR A 272 6.29 -4.82 3.72
CA THR A 272 5.20 -4.32 4.59
C THR A 272 3.94 -4.05 3.78
N LEU A 273 4.06 -3.44 2.59
CA LEU A 273 2.93 -3.19 1.71
C LEU A 273 2.21 -4.49 1.32
N ILE A 274 2.97 -5.52 0.92
CA ILE A 274 2.42 -6.84 0.57
C ILE A 274 1.68 -7.47 1.76
N LEU A 275 2.28 -7.40 2.96
CA LEU A 275 1.66 -7.91 4.18
C LEU A 275 0.35 -7.19 4.50
N ASP A 276 0.30 -5.86 4.33
CA ASP A 276 -0.92 -5.07 4.53
C ASP A 276 -2.01 -5.45 3.53
N ILE A 277 -1.67 -5.72 2.26
CA ILE A 277 -2.63 -6.22 1.26
C ILE A 277 -3.22 -7.56 1.72
N PHE A 278 -2.39 -8.47 2.21
CA PHE A 278 -2.88 -9.75 2.71
C PHE A 278 -3.71 -9.61 3.97
N ALA A 279 -3.34 -8.73 4.89
CA ALA A 279 -4.10 -8.46 6.10
C ALA A 279 -5.53 -8.02 5.78
N ARG A 280 -5.70 -7.18 4.75
CA ARG A 280 -7.03 -6.73 4.28
C ARG A 280 -7.85 -7.83 3.62
N ARG A 281 -7.19 -8.86 3.08
CA ARG A 281 -7.85 -9.94 2.32
C ARG A 281 -8.05 -11.23 3.09
N ALA A 282 -7.33 -11.43 4.18
CA ALA A 282 -7.53 -12.58 5.06
C ALA A 282 -8.91 -12.54 5.69
N LYS A 283 -9.81 -13.44 5.27
CA LYS A 283 -11.16 -13.57 5.85
C LYS A 283 -11.23 -14.76 6.80
N SER A 284 -10.51 -15.84 6.49
CA SER A 284 -10.45 -17.00 7.37
C SER A 284 -9.60 -16.72 8.62
N LYS A 285 -9.95 -17.36 9.74
CA LYS A 285 -9.16 -17.28 10.98
C LYS A 285 -7.71 -17.71 10.75
N GLU A 286 -7.51 -18.76 9.94
CA GLU A 286 -6.19 -19.29 9.63
C GLU A 286 -5.37 -18.32 8.79
N GLY A 287 -5.96 -17.75 7.73
CA GLY A 287 -5.31 -16.72 6.91
C GLY A 287 -4.94 -15.48 7.73
N MET A 288 -5.80 -15.06 8.67
CA MET A 288 -5.48 -13.95 9.58
C MET A 288 -4.28 -14.27 10.48
N LEU A 289 -4.21 -15.49 11.01
CA LEU A 289 -3.10 -15.95 11.84
C LEU A 289 -1.78 -16.04 11.05
N GLN A 290 -1.82 -16.51 9.80
CA GLN A 290 -0.63 -16.57 8.93
C GLN A 290 -0.10 -15.18 8.60
N VAL A 291 -0.99 -14.22 8.27
CA VAL A 291 -0.59 -12.83 8.02
C VAL A 291 0.00 -12.22 9.30
N GLU A 292 -0.64 -12.42 10.45
CA GLU A 292 -0.12 -11.94 11.73
C GLU A 292 1.28 -12.53 12.01
N LEU A 293 1.48 -13.83 11.79
CA LEU A 293 2.78 -14.49 11.94
C LEU A 293 3.84 -13.83 11.06
N ALA A 294 3.54 -13.62 9.77
CA ALA A 294 4.47 -13.01 8.83
C ALA A 294 4.80 -11.55 9.20
N MET A 295 3.81 -10.76 9.62
CA MET A 295 4.03 -9.40 10.11
C MET A 295 4.91 -9.35 11.36
N LEU A 296 4.71 -10.27 12.31
CA LEU A 296 5.50 -10.34 13.54
C LEU A 296 6.95 -10.79 13.25
N ASN A 297 7.14 -11.79 12.38
CA ASN A 297 8.47 -12.23 11.93
C ASN A 297 9.23 -11.09 11.24
N HIS A 298 8.56 -10.33 10.38
CA HIS A 298 9.16 -9.16 9.72
C HIS A 298 9.53 -8.04 10.71
N LYS A 299 8.79 -7.91 11.82
CA LYS A 299 8.98 -6.85 12.82
C LYS A 299 10.10 -7.15 13.84
N ILE A 300 10.31 -8.42 14.22
CA ILE A 300 11.30 -8.80 15.25
C ILE A 300 12.72 -8.31 14.94
N PRO A 301 13.29 -8.57 13.75
CA PRO A 301 14.67 -8.19 13.43
C PRO A 301 14.88 -6.67 13.54
N ARG A 302 13.85 -5.90 13.21
CA ARG A 302 13.86 -4.43 13.22
C ARG A 302 13.89 -3.88 14.65
N LEU A 303 13.17 -4.51 15.58
CA LEU A 303 13.22 -4.17 17.01
C LEU A 303 14.58 -4.49 17.65
N ARG A 304 15.23 -5.59 17.22
CA ARG A 304 16.57 -5.96 17.69
C ARG A 304 17.63 -4.90 17.36
N ASN A 305 17.55 -4.34 16.16
CA ASN A 305 18.48 -3.29 15.71
C ASN A 305 18.24 -1.96 16.42
N ALA A 306 16.99 -1.63 16.75
CA ALA A 306 16.66 -0.46 17.57
C ALA A 306 17.27 -0.55 18.98
N ASN A 307 17.20 -1.73 19.61
CA ASN A 307 17.82 -2.01 20.90
C ASN A 307 19.35 -1.90 20.88
N ALA A 308 20.00 -2.45 19.85
CA ALA A 308 21.46 -2.40 19.72
C ALA A 308 21.98 -0.95 19.62
N ASN A 309 21.27 -0.06 18.93
CA ASN A 309 21.66 1.35 18.79
C ASN A 309 21.46 2.14 20.09
N LEU A 310 20.40 1.88 20.86
CA LEU A 310 20.20 2.47 22.18
C LEU A 310 21.32 2.06 23.17
N SER A 311 21.74 0.80 23.10
CA SER A 311 22.83 0.29 23.95
C SER A 311 24.21 0.87 23.63
N ARG A 312 24.45 1.23 22.35
CA ARG A 312 25.70 1.88 21.92
C ARG A 312 25.78 3.35 22.34
N ILE A 313 24.67 4.09 22.29
CA ILE A 313 24.65 5.51 22.68
C ILE A 313 24.96 5.69 24.18
N ARG A 314 24.73 4.66 25.01
CA ARG A 314 24.76 4.80 26.47
C ARG A 314 25.96 4.19 27.21
N GLY A 315 26.97 3.69 26.50
CA GLY A 315 28.27 3.38 27.11
C GLY A 315 28.23 2.36 28.27
N GLY A 316 28.10 1.07 27.93
CA GLY A 316 28.88 -0.02 28.52
C GLY A 316 28.77 -0.40 30.01
N VAL A 317 28.05 0.29 30.90
CA VAL A 317 28.04 -0.07 32.34
C VAL A 317 26.64 -0.41 32.87
N GLY A 318 26.34 -1.72 32.83
CA GLY A 318 25.68 -2.45 33.91
C GLY A 318 24.18 -2.27 34.20
N SER A 319 23.50 -1.25 33.65
CA SER A 319 22.05 -1.08 33.90
C SER A 319 21.27 -0.71 32.64
N LYS A 320 20.45 -1.66 32.15
CA LYS A 320 19.55 -1.46 31.01
C LYS A 320 18.61 -0.28 31.29
N GLY A 321 18.57 0.69 30.39
CA GLY A 321 17.74 1.89 30.52
C GLY A 321 16.23 1.58 30.40
N PRO A 322 15.34 2.48 30.84
CA PRO A 322 13.88 2.29 30.75
C PRO A 322 13.40 2.07 29.30
N GLY A 323 14.03 2.69 28.30
CA GLY A 323 13.72 2.46 26.87
C GLY A 323 14.14 1.07 26.36
N GLU A 324 15.34 0.61 26.71
CA GLU A 324 15.83 -0.73 26.35
C GLU A 324 15.02 -1.84 27.03
N LYS A 325 14.62 -1.62 28.29
CA LYS A 325 13.73 -2.55 29.01
C LYS A 325 12.38 -2.65 28.30
N LYS A 326 11.81 -1.53 27.83
CA LYS A 326 10.52 -1.53 27.12
C LYS A 326 10.61 -2.32 25.81
N LEU A 327 11.59 -2.02 24.98
CA LEU A 327 11.81 -2.72 23.70
C LEU A 327 12.11 -4.22 23.88
N GLU A 328 12.89 -4.60 24.91
CA GLU A 328 13.12 -6.01 25.24
C GLU A 328 11.86 -6.71 25.74
N THR A 329 11.01 -6.01 26.48
CA THR A 329 9.71 -6.54 26.93
C THR A 329 8.77 -6.73 25.74
N ASP A 330 8.68 -5.73 24.86
CA ASP A 330 7.91 -5.79 23.62
C ASP A 330 8.40 -6.95 22.72
N ARG A 331 9.71 -7.15 22.61
CA ARG A 331 10.30 -8.29 21.89
C ARG A 331 9.82 -9.62 22.45
N ARG A 332 9.90 -9.81 23.77
CA ARG A 332 9.45 -11.06 24.42
C ARG A 332 7.96 -11.31 24.23
N HIS A 333 7.14 -10.26 24.24
CA HIS A 333 5.71 -10.38 23.93
C HIS A 333 5.46 -10.84 22.50
N ILE A 334 6.20 -10.29 21.53
CA ILE A 334 6.09 -10.70 20.12
C ILE A 334 6.55 -12.15 19.95
N GLU A 335 7.68 -12.55 20.55
CA GLU A 335 8.18 -13.93 20.49
C GLU A 335 7.16 -14.93 21.06
N ARG A 336 6.56 -14.62 22.22
CA ARG A 336 5.49 -15.46 22.79
C ARG A 336 4.28 -15.55 21.88
N ARG A 337 3.87 -14.42 21.28
CA ARG A 337 2.73 -14.40 20.34
C ARG A 337 3.00 -15.24 19.09
N ILE A 338 4.22 -15.21 18.57
CA ILE A 338 4.64 -16.08 17.45
C ILE A 338 4.52 -17.55 17.83
N GLU A 339 4.97 -17.95 19.02
CA GLU A 339 4.82 -19.34 19.48
C GLU A 339 3.35 -19.74 19.64
N GLU A 340 2.52 -18.85 20.20
CA GLU A 340 1.07 -19.06 20.32
C GLU A 340 0.42 -19.29 18.93
N ILE A 341 0.72 -18.43 17.96
CA ILE A 341 0.18 -18.51 16.59
C ILE A 341 0.65 -19.79 15.89
N ARG A 342 1.95 -20.13 15.97
CA ARG A 342 2.50 -21.36 15.38
C ARG A 342 1.80 -22.61 15.94
N ASN A 343 1.52 -22.64 17.24
CA ASN A 343 0.78 -23.73 17.86
C ASN A 343 -0.68 -23.81 17.39
N GLU A 344 -1.35 -22.67 17.18
CA GLU A 344 -2.70 -22.65 16.60
C GLU A 344 -2.72 -23.15 15.14
N LEU A 345 -1.76 -22.72 14.32
CA LEU A 345 -1.63 -23.16 12.92
C LEU A 345 -1.31 -24.65 12.81
N ASN A 346 -0.43 -25.18 13.67
CA ASN A 346 -0.13 -26.62 13.70
C ASN A 346 -1.38 -27.46 14.01
N ARG A 347 -2.21 -27.03 14.97
CA ARG A 347 -3.48 -27.71 15.27
C ARG A 347 -4.46 -27.67 14.09
N ALA A 348 -4.51 -26.55 13.36
CA ALA A 348 -5.34 -26.44 12.16
C ALA A 348 -4.86 -27.40 11.04
N SER A 349 -3.54 -27.47 10.82
CA SER A 349 -2.93 -28.41 9.87
C SER A 349 -3.20 -29.87 10.24
N GLU A 350 -3.11 -30.25 11.52
CA GLU A 350 -3.47 -31.60 12.00
C GLU A 350 -4.95 -31.94 11.67
N GLN A 351 -5.88 -31.01 11.91
CA GLN A 351 -7.29 -31.21 11.55
C GLN A 351 -7.50 -31.39 10.04
N ARG A 352 -6.77 -30.64 9.21
CA ARG A 352 -6.80 -30.80 7.74
C ARG A 352 -6.25 -32.15 7.32
N SER A 353 -5.15 -32.62 7.92
CA SER A 353 -4.57 -33.94 7.61
C SER A 353 -5.57 -35.09 7.86
N ILE A 354 -6.39 -34.97 8.91
CA ILE A 354 -7.46 -35.94 9.22
C ILE A 354 -8.58 -35.87 8.16
N GLN A 355 -8.97 -34.67 7.72
CA GLN A 355 -9.93 -34.51 6.62
C GLN A 355 -9.36 -35.04 5.29
N LYS A 356 -8.06 -34.87 5.06
CA LYS A 356 -7.34 -35.34 3.87
C LYS A 356 -7.39 -36.87 3.76
N VAL A 357 -7.17 -37.60 4.86
CA VAL A 357 -7.30 -39.07 4.87
C VAL A 357 -8.72 -39.52 4.49
N LYS A 358 -9.75 -38.73 4.82
CA LYS A 358 -11.14 -38.99 4.38
C LYS A 358 -11.37 -38.65 2.90
N ARG A 359 -10.72 -37.60 2.36
CA ARG A 359 -10.83 -37.18 0.96
C ARG A 359 -10.02 -38.04 -0.02
N ASN A 360 -8.84 -38.54 0.38
CA ASN A 360 -8.06 -39.49 -0.44
C ASN A 360 -8.79 -40.84 -0.65
N LYS A 361 -9.86 -41.11 0.10
CA LYS A 361 -10.77 -42.24 -0.12
C LYS A 361 -11.89 -41.96 -1.13
N SER A 362 -12.04 -40.72 -1.60
CA SER A 362 -12.87 -40.36 -2.74
C SER A 362 -11.93 -40.05 -3.89
N SER A 363 -11.92 -40.83 -4.96
CA SER A 363 -11.03 -40.74 -6.14
C SER A 363 -11.11 -39.43 -6.98
N ILE A 364 -11.27 -38.26 -6.35
CA ILE A 364 -11.37 -36.95 -7.00
C ILE A 364 -9.96 -36.36 -7.11
N SER A 365 -9.51 -36.12 -8.35
CA SER A 365 -8.22 -35.51 -8.60
C SER A 365 -8.19 -34.02 -8.28
N GLN A 366 -7.08 -33.54 -7.75
CA GLN A 366 -6.87 -32.15 -7.35
C GLN A 366 -6.06 -31.40 -8.41
N VAL A 367 -6.59 -30.27 -8.88
CA VAL A 367 -5.95 -29.40 -9.87
C VAL A 367 -5.83 -28.01 -9.25
N ALA A 368 -4.61 -27.48 -9.17
CA ALA A 368 -4.35 -26.15 -8.62
C ALA A 368 -3.92 -25.16 -9.71
N ILE A 369 -4.56 -24.00 -9.76
CA ILE A 369 -4.17 -22.91 -10.66
C ILE A 369 -3.15 -22.03 -9.95
N VAL A 370 -1.94 -21.95 -10.51
CA VAL A 370 -0.82 -21.15 -10.01
C VAL A 370 -0.40 -20.11 -11.04
N GLY A 371 0.30 -19.07 -10.61
CA GLY A 371 0.81 -18.05 -11.52
C GLY A 371 0.83 -16.65 -10.92
N TYR A 372 1.43 -15.73 -11.68
CA TYR A 372 1.64 -14.36 -11.26
C TYR A 372 0.30 -13.63 -10.98
N THR A 373 0.32 -12.61 -10.12
CA THR A 373 -0.83 -11.74 -9.91
C THR A 373 -1.26 -11.10 -11.22
N ASN A 374 -2.57 -10.89 -11.40
CA ASN A 374 -3.15 -10.41 -12.65
C ASN A 374 -2.94 -11.33 -13.87
N ALA A 375 -2.43 -12.56 -13.74
CA ALA A 375 -2.39 -13.52 -14.86
C ALA A 375 -3.78 -14.01 -15.32
N GLY A 376 -4.86 -13.64 -14.61
CA GLY A 376 -6.24 -14.07 -14.90
C GLY A 376 -6.61 -15.44 -14.34
N LYS A 377 -5.99 -15.87 -13.22
CA LYS A 377 -6.26 -17.16 -12.56
C LYS A 377 -7.72 -17.31 -12.11
N SER A 378 -8.25 -16.31 -11.41
CA SER A 378 -9.63 -16.32 -10.91
C SER A 378 -10.65 -16.26 -12.05
N THR A 379 -10.37 -15.45 -13.08
CA THR A 379 -11.11 -15.41 -14.36
C THR A 379 -11.19 -16.80 -14.98
N LEU A 380 -10.02 -17.44 -15.13
CA LEU A 380 -9.89 -18.75 -15.73
C LEU A 380 -10.65 -19.79 -14.91
N ARG A 381 -10.51 -19.82 -13.58
CA ARG A 381 -11.27 -20.71 -12.71
C ARG A 381 -12.77 -20.53 -12.89
N ASN A 382 -13.26 -19.30 -12.83
CA ASN A 382 -14.69 -19.00 -12.95
C ASN A 382 -15.23 -19.47 -14.30
N LYS A 383 -14.52 -19.20 -15.39
CA LYS A 383 -14.92 -19.60 -16.74
C LYS A 383 -14.89 -21.12 -16.94
N LEU A 384 -13.88 -21.81 -16.42
CA LEU A 384 -13.85 -23.28 -16.44
C LEU A 384 -15.02 -23.87 -15.62
N CYS A 385 -15.36 -23.26 -14.48
CA CYS A 385 -16.53 -23.66 -13.70
C CYS A 385 -17.83 -23.41 -14.47
N GLU A 386 -18.00 -22.24 -15.09
CA GLU A 386 -19.19 -21.87 -15.89
C GLU A 386 -19.39 -22.83 -17.07
N ILE A 387 -18.35 -23.16 -17.81
CA ILE A 387 -18.43 -24.11 -18.94
C ILE A 387 -18.86 -25.49 -18.44
N SER A 388 -18.35 -25.93 -17.28
CA SER A 388 -18.74 -27.22 -16.70
C SER A 388 -20.17 -27.22 -16.13
N ALA A 389 -20.62 -26.09 -15.56
CA ALA A 389 -21.98 -25.90 -15.05
C ALA A 389 -22.99 -25.61 -16.17
N SER A 390 -22.56 -25.19 -17.35
CA SER A 390 -23.45 -25.06 -18.52
C SER A 390 -23.97 -26.43 -18.99
N ASN A 391 -23.36 -27.53 -18.55
CA ASN A 391 -23.87 -28.90 -18.70
C ASN A 391 -24.80 -29.37 -17.55
N LYS A 392 -25.01 -28.56 -16.50
CA LYS A 392 -26.05 -28.70 -15.46
C LYS A 392 -26.09 -27.40 -14.64
N ILE A 393 -27.10 -26.56 -14.93
CA ILE A 393 -27.29 -25.20 -14.44
C ILE A 393 -27.16 -25.15 -12.91
N ASP A 394 -26.22 -24.33 -12.41
CA ASP A 394 -26.47 -23.43 -11.27
C ASP A 394 -25.43 -22.31 -11.26
N LYS A 395 -25.92 -21.07 -11.20
CA LYS A 395 -25.14 -19.83 -11.20
C LYS A 395 -24.87 -19.41 -9.77
N ASP A 396 -23.61 -19.13 -9.46
CA ASP A 396 -23.27 -18.06 -8.51
C ASP A 396 -21.98 -17.38 -8.95
N GLY A 397 -22.17 -16.13 -9.41
CA GLY A 397 -21.14 -15.25 -9.95
C GLY A 397 -20.23 -14.73 -8.85
N VAL A 398 -18.94 -15.02 -8.96
CA VAL A 398 -17.90 -14.36 -8.17
C VAL A 398 -17.46 -13.13 -8.97
N LEU A 399 -17.74 -11.95 -8.41
CA LEU A 399 -17.28 -10.67 -8.94
C LEU A 399 -15.77 -10.68 -9.11
N GLU A 400 -15.32 -10.34 -10.31
CA GLU A 400 -13.92 -10.25 -10.68
C GLU A 400 -13.47 -8.79 -10.56
N ALA A 401 -12.32 -8.55 -9.94
CA ALA A 401 -11.68 -7.25 -9.88
C ALA A 401 -10.24 -7.39 -10.38
N ASP A 402 -9.87 -6.57 -11.37
CA ASP A 402 -8.50 -6.46 -11.89
C ASP A 402 -7.60 -5.78 -10.83
N MET A 403 -7.23 -6.53 -9.79
CA MET A 403 -6.37 -6.07 -8.70
C MET A 403 -5.36 -7.15 -8.31
N LEU A 404 -4.15 -6.75 -7.92
CA LEU A 404 -3.14 -7.68 -7.38
C LEU A 404 -3.69 -8.36 -6.13
N PHE A 405 -3.48 -9.68 -5.98
CA PHE A 405 -3.93 -10.56 -4.89
C PHE A 405 -5.44 -10.72 -4.64
N ALA A 406 -6.29 -10.74 -5.69
CA ALA A 406 -7.73 -10.96 -5.56
C ALA A 406 -8.18 -12.15 -4.65
N THR A 407 -7.34 -13.18 -4.47
CA THR A 407 -7.65 -14.39 -3.68
C THR A 407 -6.52 -14.70 -2.70
N LEU A 408 -6.82 -14.72 -1.39
CA LEU A 408 -5.90 -15.18 -0.33
C LEU A 408 -6.33 -16.52 0.27
N ASP A 409 -7.63 -16.67 0.56
CA ASP A 409 -8.21 -17.93 0.99
C ASP A 409 -8.43 -18.84 -0.23
N THR A 410 -7.97 -20.09 -0.18
CA THR A 410 -8.14 -21.03 -1.29
C THR A 410 -9.63 -21.35 -1.49
N THR A 411 -10.08 -21.28 -2.74
CA THR A 411 -11.46 -21.67 -3.11
C THR A 411 -11.42 -22.90 -3.99
N VAL A 412 -11.91 -24.02 -3.45
CA VAL A 412 -12.00 -25.29 -4.18
C VAL A 412 -13.40 -25.41 -4.78
N ARG A 413 -13.50 -25.60 -6.10
CA ARG A 413 -14.77 -25.90 -6.79
C ARG A 413 -14.67 -27.22 -7.53
N ALA A 414 -15.77 -27.96 -7.58
CA ALA A 414 -15.85 -29.16 -8.41
C ALA A 414 -16.10 -28.79 -9.87
N VAL A 415 -15.31 -29.33 -10.78
CA VAL A 415 -15.47 -29.19 -12.24
C VAL A 415 -15.66 -30.57 -12.84
N THR A 416 -16.62 -30.70 -13.77
CA THR A 416 -16.84 -31.96 -14.49
C THR A 416 -16.14 -31.88 -15.84
N LEU A 417 -15.28 -32.87 -16.14
CA LEU A 417 -14.56 -33.00 -17.39
C LEU A 417 -15.43 -33.58 -18.51
N SER A 418 -14.96 -33.50 -19.75
CA SER A 418 -15.65 -34.02 -20.95
C SER A 418 -15.87 -35.55 -20.95
N ASP A 419 -15.18 -36.28 -20.06
CA ASP A 419 -15.33 -37.71 -19.84
C ASP A 419 -16.10 -38.06 -18.54
N ASN A 420 -16.92 -37.13 -18.04
CA ASN A 420 -17.75 -37.22 -16.83
C ASN A 420 -16.98 -37.37 -15.50
N ARG A 421 -15.65 -37.24 -15.51
CA ARG A 421 -14.86 -37.23 -14.29
C ARG A 421 -15.02 -35.91 -13.54
N ARG A 422 -15.11 -35.99 -12.21
CA ARG A 422 -15.11 -34.81 -11.34
C ARG A 422 -13.72 -34.54 -10.81
N ILE A 423 -13.28 -33.30 -10.96
CA ILE A 423 -12.02 -32.79 -10.42
C ILE A 423 -12.30 -31.68 -9.42
N ALA A 424 -11.41 -31.53 -8.45
CA ALA A 424 -11.39 -30.38 -7.56
C ALA A 424 -10.42 -29.34 -8.14
N LEU A 425 -10.94 -28.19 -8.58
CA LEU A 425 -10.16 -27.08 -9.10
C LEU A 425 -10.00 -26.00 -8.01
N SER A 426 -8.77 -25.70 -7.62
CA SER A 426 -8.47 -24.65 -6.66
C SER A 426 -7.82 -23.42 -7.30
N ASP A 427 -8.26 -22.24 -6.90
CA ASP A 427 -7.58 -20.97 -7.18
C ASP A 427 -6.65 -20.65 -6.00
N THR A 428 -5.37 -20.43 -6.32
CA THR A 428 -4.32 -20.17 -5.33
C THR A 428 -3.93 -18.70 -5.29
N VAL A 429 -3.18 -18.33 -4.26
CA VAL A 429 -2.67 -16.97 -4.10
C VAL A 429 -1.78 -16.61 -5.30
N GLY A 430 -1.99 -15.42 -5.87
CA GLY A 430 -1.12 -14.95 -6.95
C GLY A 430 0.28 -14.63 -6.46
N PHE A 431 1.29 -15.10 -7.20
CA PHE A 431 2.68 -14.75 -6.93
C PHE A 431 3.01 -13.35 -7.45
N ILE A 432 3.92 -12.65 -6.79
CA ILE A 432 4.49 -11.36 -7.23
C ILE A 432 6.01 -11.46 -7.27
N SER A 433 6.67 -10.45 -7.82
CA SER A 433 8.12 -10.35 -7.76
C SER A 433 8.54 -10.00 -6.33
N LYS A 434 9.72 -10.48 -5.96
CA LYS A 434 10.36 -10.20 -4.65
C LYS A 434 9.46 -10.60 -3.47
N LEU A 435 8.80 -11.76 -3.54
CA LEU A 435 8.10 -12.32 -2.38
C LEU A 435 9.11 -12.57 -1.24
N PRO A 436 8.87 -12.03 -0.03
CA PRO A 436 9.74 -12.28 1.11
C PRO A 436 9.74 -13.77 1.50
N HIS A 437 10.89 -14.33 1.87
CA HIS A 437 10.97 -15.74 2.28
C HIS A 437 10.09 -16.06 3.52
N ASP A 438 10.05 -15.16 4.51
CA ASP A 438 9.21 -15.30 5.71
C ASP A 438 7.72 -15.41 5.35
N LEU A 439 7.33 -14.77 4.25
CA LEU A 439 5.98 -14.82 3.71
C LEU A 439 5.72 -16.22 3.12
N VAL A 440 6.61 -16.72 2.25
CA VAL A 440 6.48 -18.07 1.67
C VAL A 440 6.39 -19.13 2.76
N GLU A 441 7.20 -19.01 3.82
CA GLU A 441 7.13 -19.91 4.98
C GLU A 441 5.79 -19.83 5.71
N ALA A 442 5.28 -18.62 5.97
CA ALA A 442 4.00 -18.42 6.65
C ALA A 442 2.80 -18.91 5.83
N PHE A 443 2.86 -18.80 4.50
CA PHE A 443 1.80 -19.25 3.58
C PHE A 443 2.00 -20.68 3.08
N LYS A 444 3.02 -21.41 3.53
CA LYS A 444 3.25 -22.82 3.14
C LYS A 444 2.02 -23.69 3.41
N SER A 445 1.30 -23.45 4.51
CA SER A 445 0.05 -24.17 4.85
C SER A 445 -1.16 -23.76 4.00
N THR A 446 -1.21 -22.55 3.45
CA THR A 446 -2.22 -22.15 2.43
C THR A 446 -1.85 -22.60 1.02
N LEU A 447 -0.56 -22.81 0.75
CA LEU A 447 -0.04 -23.35 -0.51
C LEU A 447 0.08 -24.87 -0.48
N GLU A 448 -0.36 -25.53 0.60
CA GLU A 448 -0.48 -27.00 0.69
C GLU A 448 -1.28 -27.58 -0.47
N GLU A 449 -2.27 -26.86 -1.00
CA GLU A 449 -3.04 -27.31 -2.17
C GLU A 449 -2.16 -27.42 -3.43
N VAL A 450 -1.13 -26.59 -3.57
CA VAL A 450 -0.14 -26.71 -4.64
C VAL A 450 0.72 -27.95 -4.42
N ILE A 451 1.12 -28.22 -3.17
CA ILE A 451 1.91 -29.39 -2.77
C ILE A 451 1.11 -30.69 -2.85
N ASP A 452 -0.21 -30.64 -2.75
CA ASP A 452 -1.10 -31.80 -2.81
C ASP A 452 -1.74 -32.03 -4.18
N ALA A 453 -1.75 -31.03 -5.07
CA ALA A 453 -2.34 -31.15 -6.40
C ALA A 453 -1.73 -32.28 -7.24
N ASP A 454 -2.59 -33.02 -7.93
CA ASP A 454 -2.20 -34.03 -8.93
C ASP A 454 -1.71 -33.37 -10.24
N LEU A 455 -2.17 -32.14 -10.50
CA LEU A 455 -1.86 -31.36 -11.71
C LEU A 455 -1.83 -29.87 -11.37
N LEU A 456 -0.80 -29.17 -11.85
CA LEU A 456 -0.70 -27.71 -11.77
C LEU A 456 -1.08 -27.06 -13.11
N LEU A 457 -1.88 -26.00 -13.05
CA LEU A 457 -2.14 -25.10 -14.17
C LEU A 457 -1.37 -23.81 -13.94
N HIS A 458 -0.18 -23.70 -14.54
CA HIS A 458 0.61 -22.48 -14.47
C HIS A 458 0.07 -21.47 -15.48
N THR A 459 -0.78 -20.56 -14.99
CA THR A 459 -1.37 -19.48 -15.79
C THR A 459 -0.41 -18.31 -15.91
N ILE A 460 -0.23 -17.82 -17.13
CA ILE A 460 0.74 -16.78 -17.48
C ILE A 460 0.03 -15.71 -18.31
N ASP A 461 0.32 -14.44 -18.05
CA ASP A 461 -0.13 -13.35 -18.92
C ASP A 461 0.78 -13.26 -20.16
N ALA A 462 0.29 -13.72 -21.31
CA ALA A 462 1.06 -13.69 -22.55
C ALA A 462 1.19 -12.28 -23.16
N SER A 463 0.44 -11.29 -22.67
CA SER A 463 0.49 -9.90 -23.15
C SER A 463 1.59 -9.07 -22.48
N ASN A 464 2.15 -9.55 -21.36
CA ASN A 464 3.20 -8.87 -20.62
C ASN A 464 4.59 -9.11 -21.28
N GLU A 465 5.41 -8.05 -21.41
CA GLU A 465 6.72 -8.12 -22.07
C GLU A 465 7.79 -8.83 -21.22
N GLU A 466 7.69 -8.77 -19.88
CA GLU A 466 8.55 -9.45 -18.91
C GLU A 466 8.02 -10.84 -18.48
N VAL A 467 7.10 -11.41 -19.26
CA VAL A 467 6.53 -12.74 -19.04
C VAL A 467 7.56 -13.83 -18.69
N ILE A 468 8.76 -13.80 -19.28
CA ILE A 468 9.84 -14.75 -18.98
C ILE A 468 10.34 -14.59 -17.53
N ASN A 469 10.46 -13.36 -17.03
CA ASN A 469 10.87 -13.09 -15.65
C ASN A 469 9.78 -13.53 -14.66
N GLN A 470 8.51 -13.33 -15.01
CA GLN A 470 7.39 -13.81 -14.20
C GLN A 470 7.39 -15.33 -14.10
N ILE A 471 7.61 -16.05 -15.20
CA ILE A 471 7.72 -17.52 -15.20
C ILE A 471 8.86 -17.98 -14.28
N LYS A 472 10.04 -17.35 -14.39
CA LYS A 472 11.19 -17.67 -13.53
C LYS A 472 10.87 -17.44 -12.04
N SER A 473 10.20 -16.34 -11.73
CA SER A 473 9.81 -15.98 -10.35
C SER A 473 8.80 -16.98 -9.78
N VAL A 474 7.82 -17.43 -10.58
CA VAL A 474 6.88 -18.47 -10.13
C VAL A 474 7.61 -19.79 -9.93
N ASN A 475 8.49 -20.18 -10.85
CA ASN A 475 9.25 -21.43 -10.74
C ASN A 475 10.18 -21.46 -9.52
N SER A 476 10.82 -20.35 -9.14
CA SER A 476 11.63 -20.31 -7.92
C SER A 476 10.78 -20.52 -6.67
N VAL A 477 9.56 -19.95 -6.61
CA VAL A 477 8.64 -20.19 -5.49
C VAL A 477 8.15 -21.65 -5.49
N LEU A 478 7.86 -22.23 -6.66
CA LEU A 478 7.51 -23.65 -6.76
C LEU A 478 8.65 -24.57 -6.32
N GLU A 479 9.90 -24.18 -6.57
CA GLU A 479 11.10 -24.88 -6.08
C GLU A 479 11.21 -24.82 -4.56
N GLU A 480 11.01 -23.64 -3.93
CA GLU A 480 10.98 -23.49 -2.46
C GLU A 480 9.84 -24.28 -1.78
N LEU A 481 8.78 -24.58 -2.52
CA LEU A 481 7.64 -25.39 -2.06
C LEU A 481 7.79 -26.89 -2.36
N ASP A 482 8.93 -27.33 -2.90
CA ASP A 482 9.15 -28.71 -3.36
C ASP A 482 8.10 -29.19 -4.39
N ALA A 483 7.58 -28.28 -5.22
CA ALA A 483 6.48 -28.51 -6.16
C ALA A 483 6.89 -28.41 -7.64
N LEU A 484 8.17 -28.18 -7.93
CA LEU A 484 8.66 -27.96 -9.30
C LEU A 484 8.53 -29.20 -10.22
N ASP A 485 8.69 -30.40 -9.67
CA ASP A 485 8.64 -31.67 -10.42
C ASP A 485 7.21 -32.17 -10.71
N LYS A 486 6.19 -31.43 -10.29
CA LYS A 486 4.79 -31.81 -10.50
C LYS A 486 4.39 -31.75 -11.97
N ASN A 487 3.42 -32.60 -12.34
CA ASN A 487 2.82 -32.52 -13.66
C ASN A 487 2.17 -31.14 -13.82
N THR A 488 2.64 -30.37 -14.80
CA THR A 488 2.26 -28.97 -14.98
C THR A 488 1.87 -28.72 -16.43
N ILE A 489 0.71 -28.10 -16.62
CA ILE A 489 0.30 -27.51 -17.90
C ILE A 489 0.50 -25.99 -17.79
N VAL A 490 1.23 -25.45 -18.75
CA VAL A 490 1.44 -24.01 -18.88
C VAL A 490 0.30 -23.41 -19.71
N VAL A 491 -0.45 -22.52 -19.10
CA VAL A 491 -1.62 -21.86 -19.69
C VAL A 491 -1.25 -20.43 -20.04
N LEU A 492 -0.98 -20.17 -21.32
CA LEU A 492 -0.74 -18.83 -21.86
C LEU A 492 -2.08 -18.11 -22.01
N ASN A 493 -2.44 -17.28 -21.04
CA ASN A 493 -3.68 -16.53 -20.99
C ASN A 493 -3.52 -15.13 -21.62
N LYS A 494 -4.64 -14.46 -21.88
CA LYS A 494 -4.72 -13.12 -22.50
C LYS A 494 -4.11 -13.03 -23.90
N VAL A 495 -4.16 -14.12 -24.67
CA VAL A 495 -3.68 -14.14 -26.07
C VAL A 495 -4.43 -13.16 -26.98
N ASP A 496 -5.61 -12.70 -26.57
CA ASP A 496 -6.38 -11.64 -27.25
C ASP A 496 -5.72 -10.25 -27.16
N LYS A 497 -4.78 -10.04 -26.23
CA LYS A 497 -4.04 -8.79 -26.04
C LYS A 497 -2.55 -8.92 -26.40
N ALA A 498 -2.04 -10.14 -26.58
CA ALA A 498 -0.63 -10.39 -26.81
C ALA A 498 -0.22 -10.08 -28.27
N SER A 499 0.97 -9.49 -28.46
CA SER A 499 1.55 -9.33 -29.79
C SER A 499 2.13 -10.66 -30.28
N GLU A 500 2.14 -10.88 -31.61
CA GLU A 500 2.72 -12.11 -32.18
C GLU A 500 4.21 -12.25 -31.85
N GLU A 501 4.95 -11.14 -31.78
CA GLU A 501 6.36 -11.16 -31.42
C GLU A 501 6.56 -11.69 -29.99
N ASN A 502 5.75 -11.23 -29.03
CA ASN A 502 5.85 -11.68 -27.64
C ASN A 502 5.44 -13.16 -27.50
N LEU A 503 4.36 -13.56 -28.16
CA LEU A 503 3.92 -14.97 -28.20
C LEU A 503 5.02 -15.88 -28.75
N ASN A 504 5.70 -15.48 -29.82
CA ASN A 504 6.78 -16.29 -30.40
C ASN A 504 7.99 -16.41 -29.46
N LYS A 505 8.37 -15.33 -28.76
CA LYS A 505 9.42 -15.38 -27.72
C LYS A 505 9.07 -16.37 -26.60
N VAL A 506 7.82 -16.33 -26.12
CA VAL A 506 7.34 -17.23 -25.06
C VAL A 506 7.28 -18.68 -25.53
N ARG A 507 6.80 -18.93 -26.75
CA ARG A 507 6.78 -20.28 -27.36
C ARG A 507 8.18 -20.87 -27.48
N GLU A 508 9.16 -20.06 -27.87
CA GLU A 508 10.55 -20.50 -27.96
C GLU A 508 11.13 -20.86 -26.59
N PHE A 509 10.87 -20.02 -25.58
CA PHE A 509 11.29 -20.29 -24.20
C PHE A 509 10.65 -21.56 -23.63
N LEU A 510 9.37 -21.82 -23.93
CA LEU A 510 8.59 -22.93 -23.39
C LEU A 510 8.56 -24.18 -24.30
N LYS A 511 9.40 -24.25 -25.33
CA LYS A 511 9.34 -25.28 -26.39
C LYS A 511 9.35 -26.75 -25.91
N LYS A 512 9.80 -27.01 -24.68
CA LYS A 512 9.85 -28.34 -24.04
C LYS A 512 8.75 -28.59 -23.02
N GLN A 513 7.87 -27.62 -22.78
CA GLN A 513 6.80 -27.71 -21.79
C GLN A 513 5.45 -27.92 -22.45
N LYS A 514 4.49 -28.46 -21.69
CA LYS A 514 3.12 -28.67 -22.14
C LYS A 514 2.39 -27.32 -22.10
N THR A 515 2.26 -26.65 -23.23
CA THR A 515 1.68 -25.31 -23.32
C THR A 515 0.32 -25.30 -24.02
N ILE A 516 -0.60 -24.45 -23.56
CA ILE A 516 -1.86 -24.16 -24.24
C ILE A 516 -2.17 -22.67 -24.21
N GLU A 517 -2.61 -22.15 -25.35
CA GLU A 517 -2.96 -20.74 -25.55
C GLU A 517 -4.46 -20.54 -25.35
N VAL A 518 -4.84 -19.65 -24.43
CA VAL A 518 -6.23 -19.36 -24.07
C VAL A 518 -6.48 -17.85 -23.91
N SER A 519 -7.74 -17.46 -24.04
CA SER A 519 -8.22 -16.18 -23.51
C SER A 519 -9.41 -16.47 -22.61
N ALA A 520 -9.22 -16.29 -21.31
CA ALA A 520 -10.31 -16.50 -20.35
C ALA A 520 -11.48 -15.53 -20.59
N VAL A 521 -11.18 -14.27 -20.94
CA VAL A 521 -12.21 -13.23 -21.18
C VAL A 521 -12.96 -13.45 -22.49
N LYS A 522 -12.27 -13.88 -23.55
CA LYS A 522 -12.89 -14.18 -24.86
C LYS A 522 -13.34 -15.63 -25.01
N GLU A 523 -13.18 -16.44 -23.97
CA GLU A 523 -13.50 -17.86 -23.93
C GLU A 523 -12.83 -18.70 -25.04
N ILE A 524 -11.64 -18.29 -25.47
CA ILE A 524 -10.87 -18.96 -26.53
C ILE A 524 -10.13 -20.18 -25.93
N ASN A 525 -10.27 -21.34 -26.59
CA ASN A 525 -9.59 -22.61 -26.27
C ASN A 525 -9.82 -23.17 -24.85
N LEU A 526 -10.84 -22.71 -24.12
CA LEU A 526 -11.14 -23.21 -22.77
C LEU A 526 -11.64 -24.66 -22.76
N SER A 527 -12.41 -25.08 -23.77
CA SER A 527 -12.82 -26.48 -23.95
C SER A 527 -11.62 -27.39 -24.22
N LEU A 528 -10.68 -26.93 -25.05
CA LEU A 528 -9.43 -27.63 -25.32
C LEU A 528 -8.59 -27.77 -24.04
N LEU A 529 -8.55 -26.74 -23.18
CA LEU A 529 -7.89 -26.81 -21.88
C LEU A 529 -8.50 -27.89 -20.97
N LEU A 530 -9.84 -28.00 -20.90
CA LEU A 530 -10.50 -29.07 -20.14
C LEU A 530 -10.14 -30.46 -20.65
N ASP A 531 -10.05 -30.65 -21.97
CA ASP A 531 -9.64 -31.93 -22.56
C ASP A 531 -8.18 -32.27 -22.24
N TYR A 532 -7.29 -31.27 -22.25
CA TYR A 532 -5.89 -31.45 -21.86
C TYR A 532 -5.75 -31.80 -20.38
N ILE A 533 -6.50 -31.12 -19.49
CA ILE A 533 -6.56 -31.44 -18.07
C ILE A 533 -6.98 -32.90 -17.87
N GLY A 534 -8.03 -33.35 -18.58
CA GLY A 534 -8.46 -34.75 -18.51
C GLY A 534 -7.36 -35.74 -18.90
N LYS A 535 -6.64 -35.49 -19.99
CA LYS A 535 -5.56 -36.40 -20.44
C LYS A 535 -4.39 -36.50 -19.46
N GLU A 536 -4.11 -35.42 -18.74
CA GLU A 536 -2.92 -35.28 -17.90
C GLU A 536 -3.14 -35.69 -16.44
N ILE A 537 -4.39 -35.87 -16.01
CA ILE A 537 -4.70 -36.38 -14.68
C ILE A 537 -4.21 -37.84 -14.55
N PRO A 538 -3.47 -38.18 -13.46
CA PRO A 538 -2.80 -39.47 -13.31
C PRO A 538 -3.74 -40.67 -13.18
N VAL A 539 -5.04 -40.45 -12.96
CA VAL A 539 -6.01 -41.55 -12.77
C VAL A 539 -6.27 -42.25 -14.10
N LYS A 540 -5.62 -43.41 -14.29
CA LYS A 540 -5.82 -44.31 -15.42
C LYS A 540 -7.26 -44.82 -15.44
N LEU A 541 -8.01 -44.39 -16.44
CA LEU A 541 -9.28 -45.02 -16.78
C LEU A 541 -9.00 -46.42 -17.33
N MET A 542 -9.69 -47.43 -16.80
CA MET A 542 -9.66 -48.78 -17.32
C MET A 542 -10.82 -48.97 -18.29
N GLU A 543 -10.52 -49.41 -19.51
CA GLU A 543 -11.56 -49.87 -20.44
C GLU A 543 -12.08 -51.21 -19.96
N LYS A 544 -13.35 -51.24 -19.56
CA LYS A 544 -14.01 -52.44 -19.03
C LYS A 544 -15.37 -52.61 -19.69
N GLN A 545 -15.82 -53.85 -19.73
CA GLN A 545 -17.12 -54.22 -20.26
C GLN A 545 -17.92 -54.90 -19.15
N PHE A 546 -19.17 -54.50 -19.00
CA PHE A 546 -20.09 -55.00 -17.97
C PHE A 546 -21.38 -55.50 -18.62
N ILE A 547 -22.02 -56.51 -18.04
CA ILE A 547 -23.41 -56.85 -18.31
C ILE A 547 -24.18 -56.69 -17.00
N ILE A 548 -25.00 -55.66 -16.92
CA ILE A 548 -25.76 -55.33 -15.71
C ILE A 548 -27.18 -55.87 -15.86
N PRO A 549 -27.63 -56.80 -15.00
CA PRO A 549 -28.98 -57.32 -15.03
C PRO A 549 -30.03 -56.22 -14.83
N TYR A 550 -31.22 -56.39 -15.40
CA TYR A 550 -32.32 -55.42 -15.24
C TYR A 550 -32.75 -55.19 -13.78
N THR A 551 -32.46 -56.12 -12.88
CA THR A 551 -32.70 -55.97 -11.43
C THR A 551 -31.76 -54.98 -10.75
N GLU A 552 -30.61 -54.68 -11.37
CA GLU A 552 -29.51 -53.90 -10.79
C GLU A 552 -29.26 -52.59 -11.55
N GLN A 553 -30.30 -52.00 -12.15
CA GLN A 553 -30.20 -50.77 -12.97
C GLN A 553 -29.58 -49.56 -12.25
N LYS A 554 -29.54 -49.54 -10.91
CA LYS A 554 -28.79 -48.53 -10.15
C LYS A 554 -27.32 -48.44 -10.58
N PHE A 555 -26.70 -49.55 -11.02
CA PHE A 555 -25.32 -49.57 -11.50
C PHE A 555 -25.20 -49.03 -12.94
N VAL A 556 -26.23 -49.18 -13.77
CA VAL A 556 -26.30 -48.52 -15.09
C VAL A 556 -26.29 -47.01 -14.91
N SER A 557 -27.18 -46.47 -14.07
CA SER A 557 -27.20 -45.03 -13.74
C SER A 557 -25.86 -44.57 -13.17
N MET A 558 -25.27 -45.35 -12.27
CA MET A 558 -23.97 -45.03 -11.67
C MET A 558 -22.84 -44.97 -12.71
N LEU A 559 -22.82 -45.86 -13.71
CA LEU A 559 -21.85 -45.82 -14.80
C LEU A 559 -22.07 -44.61 -15.72
N HIS A 560 -23.32 -44.23 -16.01
CA HIS A 560 -23.60 -43.00 -16.76
C HIS A 560 -23.15 -41.74 -16.00
N ASP A 561 -23.35 -41.71 -14.69
CA ASP A 561 -23.05 -40.54 -13.86
C ASP A 561 -21.55 -40.34 -13.59
N ASN A 562 -20.74 -41.41 -13.63
CA ASN A 562 -19.36 -41.40 -13.14
C ASN A 562 -18.33 -41.99 -14.11
N SER A 563 -18.71 -42.32 -15.35
CA SER A 563 -17.83 -42.95 -16.33
C SER A 563 -18.15 -42.50 -17.75
N LYS A 564 -17.19 -42.69 -18.66
CA LYS A 564 -17.39 -42.42 -20.08
C LYS A 564 -17.86 -43.68 -20.78
N ILE A 565 -19.12 -43.69 -21.19
CA ILE A 565 -19.72 -44.80 -21.96
C ILE A 565 -19.18 -44.75 -23.39
N LEU A 566 -18.58 -45.86 -23.84
CA LEU A 566 -18.11 -46.06 -25.20
C LEU A 566 -19.16 -46.75 -26.07
N HIS A 567 -19.89 -47.71 -25.50
CA HIS A 567 -20.92 -48.48 -26.19
C HIS A 567 -21.96 -49.00 -25.18
N GLU A 568 -23.22 -49.04 -25.57
CA GLU A 568 -24.32 -49.59 -24.77
C GLU A 568 -25.27 -50.39 -25.67
N ASP A 569 -25.56 -51.63 -25.27
CA ASP A 569 -26.52 -52.52 -25.93
C ASP A 569 -27.45 -53.16 -24.90
N HIS A 570 -28.69 -53.45 -25.30
CA HIS A 570 -29.63 -54.21 -24.47
C HIS A 570 -29.67 -55.68 -24.93
N LEU A 571 -29.32 -56.60 -24.03
CA LEU A 571 -29.34 -58.04 -24.25
C LEU A 571 -30.44 -58.70 -23.39
N GLU A 572 -30.79 -59.95 -23.69
CA GLU A 572 -31.78 -60.72 -22.89
C GLU A 572 -31.37 -60.84 -21.42
N GLU A 573 -30.07 -60.88 -21.13
CA GLU A 573 -29.49 -61.08 -19.80
C GLU A 573 -29.29 -59.76 -19.02
N GLY A 574 -29.41 -58.60 -19.68
CA GLY A 574 -29.20 -57.28 -19.08
C GLY A 574 -28.64 -56.24 -20.05
N THR A 575 -28.30 -55.05 -19.52
CA THR A 575 -27.67 -53.98 -20.31
C THR A 575 -26.16 -54.21 -20.37
N LYS A 576 -25.63 -54.37 -21.58
CA LYS A 576 -24.19 -54.50 -21.86
C LYS A 576 -23.58 -53.13 -22.07
N ILE A 577 -22.64 -52.75 -21.22
CA ILE A 577 -22.00 -51.43 -21.22
C ILE A 577 -20.50 -51.61 -21.39
N LYS A 578 -19.94 -50.94 -22.40
CA LYS A 578 -18.50 -50.76 -22.55
C LYS A 578 -18.16 -49.34 -22.12
N ALA A 579 -17.34 -49.19 -21.08
CA ALA A 579 -17.04 -47.89 -20.50
C ALA A 579 -15.58 -47.76 -20.06
N LEU A 580 -15.09 -46.52 -20.05
CA LEU A 580 -13.86 -46.13 -19.37
C LEU A 580 -14.21 -45.80 -17.92
N VAL A 581 -13.76 -46.63 -16.99
CA VAL A 581 -14.11 -46.55 -15.56
C VAL A 581 -12.90 -46.35 -14.67
N HIS A 582 -13.11 -45.70 -13.53
CA HIS A 582 -12.11 -45.62 -12.45
C HIS A 582 -12.06 -46.89 -11.61
N GLU A 583 -10.95 -47.13 -10.91
CA GLU A 583 -10.77 -48.31 -10.06
C GLU A 583 -11.85 -48.44 -8.96
N GLU A 584 -12.28 -47.33 -8.36
CA GLU A 584 -13.37 -47.36 -7.36
C GLU A 584 -14.72 -47.79 -7.95
N ILE A 585 -15.07 -47.29 -9.13
CA ILE A 585 -16.31 -47.65 -9.83
C ILE A 585 -16.23 -49.09 -10.33
N TYR A 586 -15.07 -49.47 -10.86
CA TYR A 586 -14.77 -50.83 -11.27
C TYR A 586 -14.93 -51.82 -10.11
N LYS A 587 -14.36 -51.55 -8.93
CA LYS A 587 -14.52 -52.40 -7.73
C LYS A 587 -15.98 -52.61 -7.33
N LYS A 588 -16.83 -51.61 -7.55
CA LYS A 588 -18.28 -51.71 -7.26
C LYS A 588 -19.06 -52.46 -8.34
N CYS A 589 -18.56 -52.51 -9.57
CA CYS A 589 -19.18 -53.20 -10.70
C CYS A 589 -18.47 -54.51 -11.07
N LEU A 590 -17.57 -54.99 -10.21
CA LEU A 590 -16.63 -56.07 -10.51
C LEU A 590 -17.35 -57.39 -10.77
N ASP A 591 -18.46 -57.63 -10.06
CA ASP A 591 -19.30 -58.82 -10.21
C ASP A 591 -20.03 -58.91 -11.57
N PHE A 592 -20.06 -57.80 -12.32
CA PHE A 592 -20.73 -57.70 -13.62
C PHE A 592 -19.76 -57.65 -14.80
N GLU A 593 -18.45 -57.78 -14.57
CA GLU A 593 -17.44 -57.67 -15.63
C GLU A 593 -17.50 -58.83 -16.61
N VAL A 594 -17.51 -58.51 -17.91
CA VAL A 594 -17.30 -59.47 -18.99
C VAL A 594 -15.81 -59.57 -19.26
N LEU A 595 -15.20 -60.68 -18.84
CA LEU A 595 -13.81 -60.98 -19.19
C LEU A 595 -13.71 -61.11 -20.72
N ALA A 596 -12.82 -60.33 -21.33
CA ALA A 596 -12.50 -60.48 -22.75
C ALA A 596 -12.00 -61.91 -22.98
N LYS A 597 -12.74 -62.70 -23.77
CA LYS A 597 -12.21 -63.94 -24.31
C LYS A 597 -11.02 -63.57 -25.20
N SER A 598 -9.83 -63.96 -24.76
CA SER A 598 -8.55 -63.86 -25.47
C SER A 598 -8.62 -64.52 -26.85
#